data_AF-A0A6P8XTW2-F1
#
_entry.id   AF-A0A6P8XTW2-F1
#
_cell.length_a   1.000
_cell.length_b   1.000
_cell.length_c   1.000
_cell.angle_alpha   90.00
_cell.angle_beta   90.00
_cell.angle_gamma   90.00
#
_symmetry.space_group_name_H-M   'P 1'
#
loop_
_entity.id
_entity.type
_entity.pdbx_description
1 polymer ?
#
loop_
_entity_poly.entity_id
_entity_poly.type
_entity_poly.pdbx_seq_one_letter_code
_entity_poly.pdbx_strand_id
1 'polypeptide(L)'
;MSEQSAKQANGKANNAIPLTADEIAELKETDMEMLRKIEEICAPSQKGNYARRKATSMKEMGYEFDLDLECNLVYSPEKLEKHMIESIRNRKQTDIKVVVHGHSFKCHQMILRLYTNYFKNVTVFECAYINSDSVTPLGFELAYEWMTKMELVPQRDHIVDLYMAARFLEMPELEELLSHDFQNRELFDEENAFALFVETLPFEETPLQQLMLTRVSHYFLSAVGRREFCELNEKQVHAMLSSNVAGVNSELEIFMSAVRWFDEAWHLRKEHIEFVITAVRFQLMPPWALLSLKATQTHPLMKLICEHPFVVERINAGLSTAVTQQVETELELQTGSDREWIIDERAAHHHVYKCPNWQLLSCTQFDSYLKQVSEAGSLFHTTLKARQFANLMACCQAKYLEAPNTSNTD
;
A
#
# COMPACT_ATOMS: atom_id res chain seq x y z
N MET A 1 -19.73 -7.50 23.40
CA MET A 1 -20.75 -6.63 24.01
C MET A 1 -20.21 -6.12 25.33
N SER A 2 -20.02 -4.82 25.42
CA SER A 2 -19.27 -4.11 26.45
C SER A 2 -20.16 -3.54 27.56
N GLU A 3 -19.57 -3.53 28.75
CA GLU A 3 -19.91 -2.84 29.99
C GLU A 3 -19.23 -1.43 30.07
N GLN A 4 -19.59 -0.65 31.12
CA GLN A 4 -18.79 0.40 31.82
C GLN A 4 -18.60 1.79 31.15
N SER A 5 -18.28 2.91 31.82
CA SER A 5 -18.39 3.46 33.19
C SER A 5 -17.73 4.87 33.22
N ALA A 6 -18.23 5.76 34.09
CA ALA A 6 -17.53 6.78 34.92
C ALA A 6 -16.68 7.96 34.34
N LYS A 7 -16.90 9.15 34.93
CA LYS A 7 -15.95 10.23 35.39
C LYS A 7 -16.79 11.51 35.65
N GLN A 8 -16.84 12.23 36.78
CA GLN A 8 -15.94 12.62 37.89
C GLN A 8 -14.87 13.70 37.55
N ALA A 9 -15.06 14.91 38.12
CA ALA A 9 -14.10 15.98 38.52
C ALA A 9 -14.80 17.36 38.39
N ASN A 10 -15.22 18.09 39.44
CA ASN A 10 -14.53 18.69 40.59
C ASN A 10 -13.45 19.73 40.20
N GLY A 11 -13.87 21.01 40.10
CA GLY A 11 -12.98 22.19 40.06
C GLY A 11 -13.09 22.93 41.39
N LYS A 12 -12.00 22.90 42.17
CA LYS A 12 -11.87 23.48 43.50
C LYS A 12 -11.95 25.01 43.49
N ALA A 13 -12.64 25.51 44.50
CA ALA A 13 -12.61 26.88 44.99
C ALA A 13 -11.19 27.33 45.35
N ASN A 14 -10.91 28.61 45.10
CA ASN A 14 -10.03 29.41 45.92
C ASN A 14 -10.56 30.84 45.90
N ASN A 15 -11.03 31.29 47.06
CA ASN A 15 -11.15 32.64 47.59
C ASN A 15 -11.88 32.44 48.93
N ALA A 16 -11.65 33.14 50.01
CA ALA A 16 -11.21 34.50 50.17
C ALA A 16 -10.77 34.67 51.63
N ILE A 17 -10.17 35.83 51.89
CA ILE A 17 -9.92 36.42 53.19
C ILE A 17 -11.25 36.49 53.99
N PRO A 18 -11.31 36.14 55.29
CA PRO A 18 -12.55 36.22 56.05
C PRO A 18 -12.94 37.69 56.35
N LEU A 19 -14.19 38.03 56.03
CA LEU A 19 -14.84 39.31 56.31
C LEU A 19 -15.13 39.49 57.81
N THR A 20 -15.23 40.74 58.23
CA THR A 20 -15.38 41.14 59.65
C THR A 20 -16.83 41.03 60.14
N ALA A 21 -17.03 41.01 61.46
CA ALA A 21 -18.33 40.72 62.09
C ALA A 21 -19.44 41.74 61.75
N ASP A 22 -19.08 42.98 61.39
CA ASP A 22 -20.03 44.02 61.00
C ASP A 22 -20.57 43.79 59.57
N GLU A 23 -19.75 43.25 58.66
CA GLU A 23 -20.17 42.89 57.28
C GLU A 23 -21.12 41.68 57.28
N ILE A 24 -21.03 40.80 58.28
CA ILE A 24 -21.92 39.63 58.45
C ILE A 24 -23.30 40.04 58.99
N ALA A 25 -23.39 41.16 59.72
CA ALA A 25 -24.65 41.64 60.30
C ALA A 25 -25.55 42.30 59.24
N GLU A 26 -25.00 43.13 58.34
CA GLU A 26 -25.76 43.74 57.24
C GLU A 26 -26.23 42.70 56.20
N LEU A 27 -25.46 41.63 55.95
CA LEU A 27 -25.86 40.56 55.04
C LEU A 27 -27.07 39.73 55.50
N LYS A 28 -27.32 39.62 56.82
CA LYS A 28 -28.42 38.79 57.34
C LYS A 28 -29.81 39.44 57.25
N GLU A 29 -29.90 40.77 57.27
CA GLU A 29 -31.18 41.48 57.21
C GLU A 29 -31.72 41.58 55.77
N THR A 30 -30.86 41.78 54.79
CA THR A 30 -31.24 41.85 53.36
C THR A 30 -31.65 40.50 52.76
N ASP A 31 -31.10 39.38 53.26
CA ASP A 31 -31.39 38.05 52.71
C ASP A 31 -32.79 37.54 53.11
N MET A 32 -33.25 37.85 54.33
CA MET A 32 -34.57 37.39 54.81
C MET A 32 -35.74 38.10 54.13
N GLU A 33 -35.61 39.40 53.82
CA GLU A 33 -36.65 40.16 53.10
C GLU A 33 -36.73 39.74 51.62
N MET A 34 -35.58 39.42 51.00
CA MET A 34 -35.52 38.93 49.63
C MET A 34 -36.10 37.51 49.52
N LEU A 35 -35.73 36.61 50.44
CA LEU A 35 -36.28 35.24 50.50
C LEU A 35 -37.79 35.25 50.74
N ARG A 36 -38.29 36.17 51.58
CA ARG A 36 -39.72 36.30 51.84
C ARG A 36 -40.50 36.76 50.60
N LYS A 37 -39.95 37.69 49.80
CA LYS A 37 -40.56 38.09 48.51
C LYS A 37 -40.52 36.98 47.47
N ILE A 38 -39.46 36.17 47.46
CA ILE A 38 -39.36 35.00 46.56
C ILE A 38 -40.40 33.95 46.96
N GLU A 39 -40.59 33.66 48.25
CA GLU A 39 -41.65 32.76 48.72
C GLU A 39 -43.06 33.29 48.42
N GLU A 40 -43.28 34.61 48.49
CA GLU A 40 -44.55 35.25 48.15
C GLU A 40 -44.87 35.19 46.64
N ILE A 41 -43.85 35.29 45.79
CA ILE A 41 -43.96 35.15 44.32
C ILE A 41 -44.11 33.68 43.89
N CYS A 42 -43.44 32.76 44.60
CA CYS A 42 -43.44 31.33 44.28
C CYS A 42 -44.58 30.55 44.94
N ALA A 43 -45.38 31.17 45.81
CA ALA A 43 -46.61 30.56 46.30
C ALA A 43 -47.54 30.23 45.12
N PRO A 44 -48.10 29.01 45.03
CA PRO A 44 -48.95 28.63 43.91
C PRO A 44 -50.19 29.53 43.87
N SER A 45 -50.21 30.45 42.90
CA SER A 45 -51.37 31.29 42.59
C SER A 45 -52.60 30.41 42.45
N GLN A 46 -53.64 30.71 43.24
CA GLN A 46 -54.99 30.18 43.03
C GLN A 46 -55.32 30.28 41.55
N LYS A 47 -55.77 29.16 40.94
CA LYS A 47 -56.14 28.99 39.52
C LYS A 47 -56.64 30.28 38.87
N GLY A 48 -55.70 31.11 38.42
CA GLY A 48 -55.96 32.30 37.62
C GLY A 48 -56.27 31.80 36.23
N ASN A 49 -57.43 32.18 35.70
CA ASN A 49 -57.87 31.81 34.36
C ASN A 49 -57.04 32.57 33.32
N TYR A 50 -55.75 32.23 33.19
CA TYR A 50 -54.88 32.80 32.17
C TYR A 50 -55.19 32.08 30.86
N ALA A 51 -56.13 32.61 30.10
CA ALA A 51 -56.31 32.22 28.71
C ALA A 51 -54.94 32.37 28.00
N ARG A 52 -54.41 31.26 27.48
CA ARG A 52 -53.14 31.22 26.74
C ARG A 52 -53.23 32.23 25.59
N ARG A 53 -52.58 33.39 25.71
CA ARG A 53 -52.50 34.36 24.62
C ARG A 53 -51.82 33.68 23.43
N LYS A 54 -52.48 33.67 22.27
CA LYS A 54 -51.85 33.25 21.02
C LYS A 54 -50.66 34.17 20.76
N ALA A 55 -49.50 33.57 20.50
CA ALA A 55 -48.31 34.32 20.11
C ALA A 55 -48.60 35.10 18.84
N THR A 56 -48.34 36.41 18.87
CA THR A 56 -48.53 37.35 17.75
C THR A 56 -47.16 37.53 17.08
N SER A 57 -47.12 37.47 15.76
CA SER A 57 -45.88 37.61 14.99
C SER A 57 -45.36 39.06 15.00
N MET A 58 -44.06 39.28 14.80
CA MET A 58 -43.48 40.64 14.76
C MET A 58 -44.08 41.51 13.65
N LYS A 59 -44.54 40.92 12.53
CA LYS A 59 -45.29 41.64 11.48
C LYS A 59 -46.62 42.18 11.99
N GLU A 60 -47.33 41.40 12.80
CA GLU A 60 -48.61 41.82 13.41
C GLU A 60 -48.41 42.89 14.50
N MET A 61 -47.18 43.06 14.99
CA MET A 61 -46.78 44.15 15.90
C MET A 61 -46.30 45.41 15.16
N GLY A 62 -46.38 45.44 13.82
CA GLY A 62 -46.03 46.62 13.01
C GLY A 62 -44.55 46.75 12.64
N TYR A 63 -43.74 45.71 12.85
CA TYR A 63 -42.36 45.69 12.38
C TYR A 63 -42.30 45.13 10.95
N GLU A 64 -42.08 46.02 9.98
CA GLU A 64 -41.65 45.64 8.63
C GLU A 64 -40.13 45.49 8.63
N PHE A 65 -39.67 44.28 8.31
CA PHE A 65 -38.27 44.01 8.03
C PHE A 65 -38.03 44.31 6.55
N ASP A 66 -37.35 45.41 6.27
CA ASP A 66 -36.74 45.61 4.96
C ASP A 66 -35.56 44.63 4.87
N LEU A 67 -35.80 43.49 4.22
CA LEU A 67 -34.83 42.39 4.12
C LEU A 67 -33.80 42.60 3.02
N ASP A 68 -33.88 43.72 2.30
CA ASP A 68 -32.94 44.06 1.24
C ASP A 68 -31.81 44.94 1.79
N LEU A 69 -30.97 44.35 2.64
CA LEU A 69 -29.61 44.84 2.85
C LEU A 69 -28.83 44.61 1.55
N GLU A 70 -28.92 45.55 0.61
CA GLU A 70 -28.06 45.60 -0.58
C GLU A 70 -26.61 45.79 -0.12
N CYS A 71 -25.93 44.67 0.14
CA CYS A 71 -24.50 44.63 0.37
C CYS A 71 -23.80 44.90 -0.96
N ASN A 72 -23.50 46.17 -1.24
CA ASN A 72 -22.66 46.57 -2.36
C ASN A 72 -21.22 46.07 -2.14
N LEU A 73 -20.95 44.82 -2.53
CA LEU A 73 -19.58 44.30 -2.59
C LEU A 73 -18.78 45.19 -3.54
N VAL A 74 -17.70 45.81 -3.04
CA VAL A 74 -16.78 46.68 -3.82
C VAL A 74 -16.17 45.94 -5.02
N TYR A 75 -16.17 44.62 -4.99
CA TYR A 75 -15.69 43.75 -6.05
C TYR A 75 -16.85 42.91 -6.61
N SER A 76 -16.88 42.74 -7.93
CA SER A 76 -17.76 41.76 -8.54
C SER A 76 -17.40 40.35 -8.05
N PRO A 77 -18.37 39.45 -7.85
CA PRO A 77 -18.13 38.08 -7.42
C PRO A 77 -17.06 37.36 -8.25
N GLU A 78 -17.05 37.55 -9.56
CA GLU A 78 -16.06 36.97 -10.48
C GLU A 78 -14.62 37.48 -10.25
N LYS A 79 -14.45 38.76 -9.87
CA LYS A 79 -13.12 39.32 -9.56
C LYS A 79 -12.63 38.80 -8.22
N LEU A 80 -13.54 38.67 -7.26
CA LEU A 80 -13.22 38.11 -5.95
C LEU A 80 -12.80 36.64 -6.06
N GLU A 81 -13.55 35.85 -6.84
CA GLU A 81 -13.23 34.45 -7.11
C GLU A 81 -11.85 34.30 -7.76
N LYS A 82 -11.55 35.08 -8.81
CA LYS A 82 -10.22 35.08 -9.45
C LYS A 82 -9.11 35.43 -8.47
N HIS A 83 -9.31 36.45 -7.65
CA HIS A 83 -8.30 36.86 -6.66
C HIS A 83 -8.10 35.79 -5.59
N MET A 84 -9.16 35.13 -5.12
CA MET A 84 -9.07 34.02 -4.18
C MET A 84 -8.31 32.84 -4.79
N ILE A 85 -8.65 32.44 -6.02
CA ILE A 85 -7.95 31.35 -6.73
C ILE A 85 -6.47 31.69 -6.89
N GLU A 86 -6.13 32.91 -7.30
CA GLU A 86 -4.73 33.36 -7.40
C GLU A 86 -4.03 33.38 -6.05
N SER A 87 -4.72 33.80 -4.98
CA SER A 87 -4.16 33.82 -3.63
C SER A 87 -3.85 32.40 -3.14
N ILE A 88 -4.79 31.47 -3.35
CA ILE A 88 -4.67 30.06 -2.99
C ILE A 88 -3.51 29.42 -3.76
N ARG A 89 -3.50 29.54 -5.09
CA ARG A 89 -2.47 28.96 -5.97
C ARG A 89 -1.06 29.46 -5.67
N ASN A 90 -0.93 30.73 -5.26
CA ASN A 90 0.35 31.36 -4.95
C ASN A 90 0.71 31.34 -3.45
N ARG A 91 -0.03 30.60 -2.61
CA ARG A 91 0.19 30.51 -1.15
C ARG A 91 0.27 31.89 -0.47
N LYS A 92 -0.59 32.84 -0.89
CA LYS A 92 -0.69 34.18 -0.29
C LYS A 92 -1.78 34.20 0.79
N GLN A 93 -1.55 34.94 1.87
CA GLN A 93 -2.51 35.11 2.99
C GLN A 93 -2.88 33.78 3.69
N THR A 94 -1.91 32.88 3.82
CA THR A 94 -2.04 31.63 4.57
C THR A 94 -2.27 31.88 6.06
N ASP A 95 -3.15 31.09 6.67
CA ASP A 95 -3.64 31.19 8.05
C ASP A 95 -3.12 30.06 8.96
N ILE A 96 -2.43 29.06 8.40
CA ILE A 96 -1.85 27.94 9.15
C ILE A 96 -0.45 27.58 8.63
N LYS A 97 0.43 27.19 9.56
CA LYS A 97 1.75 26.62 9.27
C LYS A 97 1.74 25.12 9.59
N VAL A 98 2.03 24.27 8.61
CA VAL A 98 2.17 22.82 8.82
C VAL A 98 3.66 22.48 8.82
N VAL A 99 4.12 21.78 9.86
CA VAL A 99 5.51 21.36 10.01
C VAL A 99 5.60 19.85 9.87
N VAL A 100 6.26 19.36 8.82
CA VAL A 100 6.47 17.93 8.54
C VAL A 100 7.95 17.62 8.69
N HIS A 101 8.34 16.79 9.66
CA HIS A 101 9.76 16.46 9.93
C HIS A 101 10.70 17.69 9.97
N GLY A 102 10.23 18.78 10.57
CA GLY A 102 10.98 20.05 10.68
C GLY A 102 10.88 20.99 9.46
N HIS A 103 10.32 20.55 8.34
CA HIS A 103 10.05 21.39 7.17
C HIS A 103 8.73 22.12 7.32
N SER A 104 8.74 23.44 7.11
CA SER A 104 7.58 24.31 7.34
C SER A 104 6.88 24.70 6.05
N PHE A 105 5.60 24.39 5.96
CA PHE A 105 4.71 24.75 4.86
C PHE A 105 3.68 25.78 5.31
N LYS A 106 3.50 26.84 4.52
CA LYS A 106 2.44 27.83 4.72
C LYS A 106 1.23 27.42 3.91
N CYS A 107 0.12 27.19 4.58
CA CYS A 107 -1.07 26.57 4.00
C CYS A 107 -2.33 27.37 4.36
N HIS A 108 -3.42 27.05 3.67
CA HIS A 108 -4.75 27.55 3.94
C HIS A 108 -5.56 26.49 4.70
N GLN A 109 -6.00 26.79 5.91
CA GLN A 109 -6.73 25.90 6.79
C GLN A 109 -8.03 25.44 6.16
N MET A 110 -8.71 26.33 5.43
CA MET A 110 -9.94 25.99 4.71
C MET A 110 -9.70 24.89 3.66
N ILE A 111 -8.61 24.98 2.89
CA ILE A 111 -8.27 24.00 1.85
C ILE A 111 -7.94 22.65 2.49
N LEU A 112 -7.11 22.64 3.54
CA LEU A 112 -6.78 21.40 4.26
C LEU A 112 -8.05 20.71 4.79
N ARG A 113 -8.98 21.46 5.39
CA ARG A 113 -10.24 20.92 5.93
C ARG A 113 -11.21 20.45 4.85
N LEU A 114 -11.15 21.02 3.65
CA LEU A 114 -12.00 20.60 2.55
C LEU A 114 -11.59 19.23 2.03
N TYR A 115 -10.28 19.04 1.75
CA TYR A 115 -9.76 17.86 1.05
C TYR A 115 -9.27 16.72 1.94
N THR A 116 -9.00 16.98 3.23
CA THR A 116 -8.45 15.98 4.15
C THR A 116 -9.42 15.72 5.28
N ASN A 117 -9.63 14.46 5.68
CA ASN A 117 -10.37 14.17 6.91
C ASN A 117 -9.52 14.41 8.15
N TYR A 118 -8.19 14.25 8.04
CA TYR A 118 -7.25 14.54 9.12
C TYR A 118 -7.48 15.94 9.70
N PHE A 119 -7.46 17.00 8.88
CA PHE A 119 -7.58 18.38 9.37
C PHE A 119 -9.01 18.82 9.72
N LYS A 120 -10.07 18.06 9.36
CA LYS A 120 -11.46 18.39 9.75
C LYS A 120 -11.64 18.38 11.26
N ASN A 121 -11.00 17.43 11.93
CA ASN A 121 -11.13 17.22 13.37
C ASN A 121 -10.05 17.95 14.18
N VAL A 122 -9.01 18.51 13.54
CA VAL A 122 -7.96 19.24 14.25
C VAL A 122 -8.36 20.70 14.45
N THR A 123 -8.50 21.09 15.72
CA THR A 123 -8.62 22.49 16.13
C THR A 123 -7.23 23.13 16.14
N VAL A 124 -6.72 23.47 14.95
CA VAL A 124 -5.44 24.19 14.82
C VAL A 124 -5.71 25.70 14.78
N PHE A 125 -5.00 26.46 15.60
CA PHE A 125 -5.07 27.92 15.61
C PHE A 125 -3.96 28.58 14.77
N GLU A 126 -2.73 28.05 14.77
CA GLU A 126 -1.61 28.67 14.02
C GLU A 126 -0.60 27.66 13.44
N CYS A 127 -0.29 26.57 14.16
CA CYS A 127 0.71 25.59 13.74
C CYS A 127 0.24 24.13 13.96
N ALA A 128 0.41 23.29 12.94
CA ALA A 128 0.22 21.84 13.03
C ALA A 128 1.55 21.12 12.83
N TYR A 129 1.79 20.04 13.56
CA TYR A 129 3.00 19.22 13.45
C TYR A 129 2.63 17.80 13.00
N ILE A 130 3.32 17.31 11.98
CA ILE A 130 3.21 15.95 11.46
C ILE A 130 4.60 15.32 11.58
N ASN A 131 4.76 14.41 12.54
CA ASN A 131 6.00 13.67 12.78
C ASN A 131 5.77 12.16 12.57
N SER A 132 5.00 11.81 11.54
CA SER A 132 4.72 10.42 11.19
C SER A 132 5.74 9.93 10.17
N ASP A 133 6.28 8.73 10.38
CA ASP A 133 7.18 8.09 9.42
C ASP A 133 6.48 7.75 8.09
N SER A 134 5.14 7.71 8.10
CA SER A 134 4.32 7.50 6.90
C SER A 134 4.24 8.72 5.99
N VAL A 135 4.73 9.89 6.36
CA VAL A 135 4.63 11.10 5.52
C VAL A 135 5.96 11.80 5.40
N THR A 136 6.43 11.96 4.17
CA THR A 136 7.62 12.76 3.86
C THR A 136 7.24 14.23 3.62
N PRO A 137 8.17 15.18 3.82
CA PRO A 137 7.93 16.58 3.48
C PRO A 137 7.54 16.77 2.01
N LEU A 138 8.13 15.96 1.12
CA LEU A 138 7.82 15.98 -0.31
C LEU A 138 6.41 15.48 -0.60
N GLY A 139 6.00 14.36 -0.01
CA GLY A 139 4.64 13.83 -0.17
C GLY A 139 3.57 14.83 0.30
N PHE A 140 3.81 15.50 1.43
CA PHE A 140 2.91 16.55 1.91
C PHE A 140 2.84 17.74 0.95
N GLU A 141 3.99 18.19 0.42
CA GLU A 141 4.03 19.28 -0.55
C GLU A 141 3.22 18.93 -1.80
N LEU A 142 3.45 17.75 -2.38
CA LEU A 142 2.73 17.29 -3.57
C LEU A 142 1.22 17.18 -3.32
N ALA A 143 0.82 16.64 -2.16
CA ALA A 143 -0.59 16.56 -1.78
C ALA A 143 -1.22 17.96 -1.67
N TYR A 144 -0.50 18.91 -1.07
CA TYR A 144 -0.99 20.29 -0.94
C TYR A 144 -1.03 21.03 -2.29
N GLU A 145 -0.06 20.78 -3.17
CA GLU A 145 -0.10 21.29 -4.53
C GLU A 145 -1.29 20.75 -5.30
N TRP A 146 -1.60 19.46 -5.18
CA TRP A 146 -2.78 18.86 -5.80
C TRP A 146 -4.08 19.52 -5.33
N MET A 147 -4.23 19.79 -4.03
CA MET A 147 -5.41 20.48 -3.47
C MET A 147 -5.60 21.92 -4.02
N THR A 148 -4.50 22.60 -4.35
CA THR A 148 -4.52 24.01 -4.77
C THR A 148 -4.51 24.18 -6.29
N LYS A 149 -3.99 23.19 -7.00
CA LYS A 149 -3.86 23.13 -8.46
C LYS A 149 -4.51 21.83 -8.92
N MET A 150 -5.85 21.78 -8.94
CA MET A 150 -6.67 20.60 -9.28
C MET A 150 -6.46 20.04 -10.72
N GLU A 151 -5.54 20.61 -11.49
CA GLU A 151 -5.14 20.16 -12.84
C GLU A 151 -3.85 19.33 -12.82
N LEU A 152 -3.25 19.09 -11.64
CA LEU A 152 -1.99 18.38 -11.53
C LEU A 152 -2.22 16.88 -11.58
N VAL A 153 -1.95 16.29 -12.75
CA VAL A 153 -1.92 14.83 -12.91
C VAL A 153 -0.71 14.30 -12.13
N PRO A 154 -0.89 13.36 -11.19
CA PRO A 154 0.22 12.73 -10.49
C PRO A 154 1.23 12.18 -11.49
N GLN A 155 2.48 12.61 -11.39
CA GLN A 155 3.56 12.02 -12.17
C GLN A 155 4.08 10.78 -11.47
N ARG A 156 4.71 9.85 -12.21
CA ARG A 156 5.35 8.66 -11.63
C ARG A 156 6.36 9.06 -10.55
N ASP A 157 7.09 10.15 -10.79
CA ASP A 157 8.10 10.64 -9.86
C ASP A 157 7.45 11.00 -8.53
N HIS A 158 7.91 10.36 -7.45
CA HIS A 158 7.42 10.55 -6.08
C HIS A 158 5.94 10.18 -5.86
N ILE A 159 5.35 9.35 -6.72
CA ILE A 159 3.95 8.93 -6.57
C ILE A 159 3.72 8.13 -5.28
N VAL A 160 4.73 7.40 -4.81
CA VAL A 160 4.65 6.69 -3.52
C VAL A 160 4.58 7.69 -2.38
N ASP A 161 5.44 8.71 -2.34
CA ASP A 161 5.39 9.77 -1.32
C ASP A 161 4.02 10.46 -1.29
N LEU A 162 3.46 10.75 -2.49
CA LEU A 162 2.14 11.35 -2.63
C LEU A 162 1.03 10.41 -2.12
N TYR A 163 1.07 9.12 -2.47
CA TYR A 163 0.10 8.14 -2.00
C TYR A 163 0.14 7.99 -0.48
N MET A 164 1.34 7.88 0.08
CA MET A 164 1.55 7.79 1.53
C MET A 164 1.00 9.03 2.26
N ALA A 165 1.24 10.22 1.72
CA ALA A 165 0.70 11.46 2.25
C ALA A 165 -0.84 11.51 2.14
N ALA A 166 -1.41 11.10 1.01
CA ALA A 166 -2.86 11.04 0.79
C ALA A 166 -3.54 10.10 1.80
N ARG A 167 -2.96 8.91 2.01
CA ARG A 167 -3.42 7.92 2.98
C ARG A 167 -3.39 8.45 4.42
N PHE A 168 -2.29 9.07 4.82
CA PHE A 168 -2.16 9.62 6.17
C PHE A 168 -3.09 10.81 6.41
N LEU A 169 -3.25 11.68 5.42
CA LEU A 169 -4.14 12.83 5.50
C LEU A 169 -5.62 12.44 5.32
N GLU A 170 -5.90 11.18 4.97
CA GLU A 170 -7.23 10.65 4.67
C GLU A 170 -7.91 11.47 3.56
N MET A 171 -7.33 11.42 2.36
CA MET A 171 -7.76 12.15 1.17
C MET A 171 -8.48 11.22 0.18
N PRO A 172 -9.79 10.95 0.34
CA PRO A 172 -10.47 9.91 -0.42
C PRO A 172 -10.43 10.11 -1.94
N GLU A 173 -10.59 11.35 -2.42
CA GLU A 173 -10.57 11.68 -3.85
C GLU A 173 -9.21 11.39 -4.50
N LEU A 174 -8.13 11.72 -3.78
CA LEU A 174 -6.76 11.49 -4.25
C LEU A 174 -6.37 10.01 -4.11
N GLU A 175 -6.78 9.34 -3.04
CA GLU A 175 -6.59 7.89 -2.87
C GLU A 175 -7.28 7.09 -3.97
N GLU A 176 -8.51 7.46 -4.35
CA GLU A 176 -9.25 6.82 -5.44
C GLU A 176 -8.57 7.05 -6.79
N LEU A 177 -8.14 8.30 -7.08
CA LEU A 177 -7.40 8.63 -8.28
C LEU A 177 -6.10 7.82 -8.40
N LEU A 178 -5.28 7.82 -7.34
CA LEU A 178 -4.02 7.08 -7.32
C LEU A 178 -4.23 5.57 -7.41
N SER A 179 -5.26 5.03 -6.75
CA SER A 179 -5.62 3.62 -6.86
C SER A 179 -6.02 3.23 -8.28
N HIS A 180 -6.75 4.10 -8.98
CA HIS A 180 -7.09 3.89 -10.39
C HIS A 180 -5.84 3.93 -11.27
N ASP A 181 -4.95 4.90 -11.05
CA ASP A 181 -3.70 5.00 -11.79
C ASP A 181 -2.82 3.77 -11.55
N PHE A 182 -2.64 3.35 -10.30
CA PHE A 182 -1.94 2.11 -9.95
C PHE A 182 -2.60 0.86 -10.51
N GLN A 183 -3.86 0.91 -10.97
CA GLN A 183 -4.52 -0.20 -11.65
C GLN A 183 -4.25 -0.20 -13.16
N ASN A 184 -3.87 0.93 -13.75
CA ASN A 184 -3.57 1.04 -15.17
C ASN A 184 -2.22 0.39 -15.51
N ARG A 185 -2.22 -0.59 -16.42
CA ARG A 185 -1.01 -1.30 -16.87
C ARG A 185 -0.22 -0.54 -17.95
N GLU A 186 -0.83 0.45 -18.60
CA GLU A 186 -0.13 1.30 -19.57
C GLU A 186 0.71 2.37 -18.89
N LEU A 187 0.28 2.83 -17.70
CA LEU A 187 1.02 3.82 -16.89
C LEU A 187 2.09 3.16 -16.01
N PHE A 188 1.81 1.95 -15.53
CA PHE A 188 2.74 1.18 -14.68
C PHE A 188 2.99 -0.18 -15.32
N ASP A 189 3.98 -0.19 -16.22
CA ASP A 189 4.54 -1.42 -16.77
C ASP A 189 5.22 -2.27 -15.68
N GLU A 190 5.66 -3.47 -16.03
CA GLU A 190 6.21 -4.44 -15.08
C GLU A 190 7.51 -3.97 -14.40
N GLU A 191 8.33 -3.19 -15.11
CA GLU A 191 9.56 -2.60 -14.58
C GLU A 191 9.24 -1.50 -13.56
N ASN A 192 8.33 -0.59 -13.91
CA ASN A 192 7.86 0.45 -13.01
C ASN A 192 7.13 -0.15 -11.80
N ALA A 193 6.41 -1.26 -11.95
CA ALA A 193 5.79 -1.95 -10.83
C ALA A 193 6.83 -2.48 -9.84
N PHE A 194 7.94 -3.07 -10.31
CA PHE A 194 9.03 -3.47 -9.42
C PHE A 194 9.71 -2.26 -8.76
N ALA A 195 9.93 -1.18 -9.51
CA ALA A 195 10.51 0.04 -8.96
C ALA A 195 9.62 0.65 -7.87
N LEU A 196 8.30 0.74 -8.10
CA LEU A 196 7.33 1.18 -7.11
C LEU A 196 7.29 0.26 -5.89
N PHE A 197 7.35 -1.06 -6.10
CA PHE A 197 7.46 -2.00 -4.99
C PHE A 197 8.68 -1.68 -4.12
N VAL A 198 9.85 -1.44 -4.72
CA VAL A 198 11.07 -1.06 -4.01
C VAL A 198 10.93 0.29 -3.29
N GLU A 199 10.31 1.28 -3.94
CA GLU A 199 10.02 2.59 -3.33
C GLU A 199 9.05 2.50 -2.15
N THR A 200 8.17 1.49 -2.11
CA THR A 200 7.23 1.28 -1.01
C THR A 200 7.82 0.53 0.19
N LEU A 201 9.02 -0.05 0.08
CA LEU A 201 9.63 -0.86 1.17
C LEU A 201 9.90 -0.09 2.47
N PRO A 202 10.24 1.22 2.45
CA PRO A 202 10.37 2.01 3.68
C PRO A 202 9.05 2.20 4.45
N PHE A 203 7.91 1.93 3.82
CA PHE A 203 6.58 2.15 4.37
C PHE A 203 5.86 0.84 4.68
N GLU A 204 4.96 0.85 5.66
CA GLU A 204 4.14 -0.32 6.03
C GLU A 204 2.87 -0.48 5.15
N GLU A 205 2.94 -0.16 3.85
CA GLU A 205 1.80 -0.29 2.92
C GLU A 205 1.76 -1.65 2.22
N THR A 206 1.29 -2.66 2.97
CA THR A 206 1.13 -4.03 2.46
C THR A 206 0.22 -4.13 1.23
N PRO A 207 -0.94 -3.44 1.13
CA PRO A 207 -1.83 -3.58 -0.02
C PRO A 207 -1.20 -3.12 -1.34
N LEU A 208 -0.50 -1.98 -1.33
CA LEU A 208 0.19 -1.47 -2.52
C LEU A 208 1.37 -2.36 -2.89
N GLN A 209 2.15 -2.82 -1.91
CA GLN A 209 3.25 -3.77 -2.12
C GLN A 209 2.75 -5.06 -2.80
N GLN A 210 1.66 -5.64 -2.31
CA GLN A 210 1.05 -6.83 -2.91
C GLN A 210 0.55 -6.59 -4.33
N LEU A 211 -0.12 -5.45 -4.56
CA LEU A 211 -0.57 -5.06 -5.90
C LEU A 211 0.62 -4.95 -6.87
N MET A 212 1.70 -4.30 -6.47
CA MET A 212 2.89 -4.17 -7.32
C MET A 212 3.58 -5.51 -7.58
N LEU A 213 3.68 -6.40 -6.58
CA LEU A 213 4.24 -7.75 -6.77
C LEU A 213 3.45 -8.60 -7.78
N THR A 214 2.12 -8.45 -7.82
CA THR A 214 1.28 -9.14 -8.83
C THR A 214 1.46 -8.61 -10.26
N ARG A 215 2.24 -7.54 -10.44
CA ARG A 215 2.52 -6.94 -11.75
C ARG A 215 3.92 -7.20 -12.26
N VAL A 216 4.84 -7.62 -11.39
CA VAL A 216 6.24 -7.89 -11.80
C VAL A 216 6.31 -8.98 -12.89
N SER A 217 5.35 -9.93 -12.92
CA SER A 217 5.15 -10.93 -13.97
C SER A 217 6.39 -11.33 -14.79
N HIS A 218 6.49 -10.94 -16.06
CA HIS A 218 7.59 -11.30 -16.97
C HIS A 218 8.91 -10.60 -16.62
N TYR A 219 8.87 -9.48 -15.89
CA TYR A 219 10.03 -8.81 -15.32
C TYR A 219 10.64 -9.55 -14.12
N PHE A 220 10.03 -10.62 -13.61
CA PHE A 220 10.55 -11.36 -12.44
C PHE A 220 12.03 -11.75 -12.56
N LEU A 221 12.44 -12.40 -13.66
CA LEU A 221 13.84 -12.81 -13.85
C LEU A 221 14.78 -11.60 -14.00
N SER A 222 14.31 -10.52 -14.64
CA SER A 222 15.05 -9.26 -14.71
C SER A 222 15.28 -8.69 -13.32
N ALA A 223 14.24 -8.66 -12.48
CA ALA A 223 14.31 -8.18 -11.11
C ALA A 223 15.27 -9.02 -10.25
N VAL A 224 15.26 -10.36 -10.39
CA VAL A 224 16.22 -11.27 -9.70
C VAL A 224 17.68 -10.95 -10.09
N GLY A 225 17.91 -10.49 -11.32
CA GLY A 225 19.23 -10.03 -11.78
C GLY A 225 19.69 -8.73 -11.10
N ARG A 226 18.78 -7.92 -10.56
CA ARG A 226 19.07 -6.62 -9.96
C ARG A 226 19.58 -6.73 -8.52
N ARG A 227 20.21 -5.66 -8.03
CA ARG A 227 20.74 -5.59 -6.66
C ARG A 227 19.61 -5.43 -5.65
N GLU A 228 18.57 -4.70 -6.03
CA GLU A 228 17.37 -4.40 -5.27
C GLU A 228 16.68 -5.69 -4.79
N PHE A 229 16.66 -6.74 -5.62
CA PHE A 229 16.15 -8.06 -5.20
C PHE A 229 16.97 -8.68 -4.06
N CYS A 230 18.28 -8.49 -4.06
CA CYS A 230 19.17 -9.02 -3.03
C CYS A 230 19.06 -8.27 -1.71
N GLU A 231 18.54 -7.05 -1.73
CA GLU A 231 18.33 -6.19 -0.55
C GLU A 231 16.97 -6.43 0.13
N LEU A 232 16.06 -7.16 -0.52
CA LEU A 232 14.76 -7.53 0.05
C LEU A 232 14.90 -8.37 1.32
N ASN A 233 13.94 -8.22 2.23
CA ASN A 233 13.82 -9.06 3.42
C ASN A 233 13.17 -10.42 3.10
N GLU A 234 13.18 -11.33 4.07
CA GLU A 234 12.70 -12.70 3.93
C GLU A 234 11.22 -12.77 3.52
N LYS A 235 10.37 -11.88 4.04
CA LYS A 235 8.93 -11.84 3.73
C LYS A 235 8.67 -11.35 2.31
N GLN A 236 9.41 -10.34 1.88
CA GLN A 236 9.31 -9.74 0.55
C GLN A 236 9.77 -10.74 -0.52
N VAL A 237 10.90 -11.40 -0.31
CA VAL A 237 11.37 -12.46 -1.22
C VAL A 237 10.41 -13.63 -1.23
N HIS A 238 9.92 -14.07 -0.07
CA HIS A 238 8.92 -15.14 -0.02
C HIS A 238 7.67 -14.80 -0.81
N ALA A 239 7.14 -13.58 -0.68
CA ALA A 239 5.97 -13.12 -1.43
C ALA A 239 6.22 -13.11 -2.94
N MET A 240 7.39 -12.62 -3.36
CA MET A 240 7.77 -12.58 -4.77
C MET A 240 7.94 -14.00 -5.37
N LEU A 241 8.63 -14.90 -4.67
CA LEU A 241 8.81 -16.30 -5.09
C LEU A 241 7.49 -17.10 -5.04
N SER A 242 6.58 -16.76 -4.14
CA SER A 242 5.27 -17.42 -4.02
C SER A 242 4.27 -16.99 -5.09
N SER A 243 4.56 -15.94 -5.86
CA SER A 243 3.64 -15.33 -6.82
C SER A 243 3.32 -16.21 -8.03
N ASN A 244 2.05 -16.57 -8.23
CA ASN A 244 1.61 -17.38 -9.39
C ASN A 244 1.91 -16.73 -10.74
N VAL A 245 1.97 -15.40 -10.77
CA VAL A 245 2.22 -14.63 -11.98
C VAL A 245 3.70 -14.44 -12.26
N ALA A 246 4.61 -14.95 -11.41
CA ALA A 246 6.05 -14.86 -11.68
C ALA A 246 6.38 -15.58 -13.00
N GLY A 247 6.82 -14.81 -14.00
CA GLY A 247 7.19 -15.29 -15.32
C GLY A 247 8.52 -16.04 -15.24
N VAL A 248 8.46 -17.37 -15.26
CA VAL A 248 9.65 -18.24 -15.24
C VAL A 248 9.60 -19.33 -16.29
N ASN A 249 10.77 -19.78 -16.71
CA ASN A 249 10.95 -20.90 -17.61
C ASN A 249 10.69 -22.24 -16.92
N SER A 250 11.08 -22.35 -15.65
CA SER A 250 10.91 -23.57 -14.84
C SER A 250 10.93 -23.21 -13.35
N GLU A 251 10.30 -24.03 -12.50
CA GLU A 251 10.34 -23.82 -11.05
C GLU A 251 11.77 -23.94 -10.49
N LEU A 252 12.69 -24.56 -11.24
CA LEU A 252 14.11 -24.56 -10.92
C LEU A 252 14.67 -23.12 -10.85
N GLU A 253 14.20 -22.19 -11.69
CA GLU A 253 14.62 -20.78 -11.62
C GLU A 253 14.13 -20.08 -10.35
N ILE A 254 12.94 -20.41 -9.85
CA ILE A 254 12.44 -19.92 -8.55
C ILE A 254 13.38 -20.38 -7.43
N PHE A 255 13.77 -21.66 -7.45
CA PHE A 255 14.74 -22.20 -6.51
C PHE A 255 16.11 -21.52 -6.63
N MET A 256 16.63 -21.34 -7.86
CA MET A 256 17.90 -20.65 -8.08
C MET A 256 17.85 -19.18 -7.64
N SER A 257 16.70 -18.53 -7.79
CA SER A 257 16.46 -17.15 -7.29
C SER A 257 16.54 -17.10 -5.76
N ALA A 258 15.97 -18.09 -5.06
CA ALA A 258 16.12 -18.22 -3.61
C ALA A 258 17.58 -18.43 -3.20
N VAL A 259 18.30 -19.33 -3.89
CA VAL A 259 19.73 -19.58 -3.64
C VAL A 259 20.55 -18.31 -3.83
N ARG A 260 20.27 -17.53 -4.89
CA ARG A 260 20.92 -16.24 -5.13
C ARG A 260 20.68 -15.24 -3.99
N TRP A 261 19.47 -15.17 -3.43
CA TRP A 261 19.20 -14.34 -2.27
C TRP A 261 19.94 -14.82 -1.01
N PHE A 262 20.06 -16.13 -0.81
CA PHE A 262 20.85 -16.67 0.30
C PHE A 262 22.33 -16.36 0.17
N ASP A 263 22.88 -16.34 -1.04
CA ASP A 263 24.32 -16.14 -1.30
C ASP A 263 24.82 -14.77 -0.83
N GLU A 264 24.03 -13.71 -1.02
CA GLU A 264 24.42 -12.34 -0.65
C GLU A 264 24.72 -12.17 0.84
N ALA A 265 23.99 -12.86 1.72
CA ALA A 265 24.14 -12.72 3.17
C ALA A 265 23.87 -14.03 3.92
N TRP A 266 24.52 -15.12 3.50
CA TRP A 266 24.29 -16.48 4.02
C TRP A 266 24.26 -16.56 5.55
N HIS A 267 25.21 -15.92 6.22
CA HIS A 267 25.34 -16.00 7.67
C HIS A 267 24.12 -15.46 8.43
N LEU A 268 23.46 -14.44 7.87
CA LEU A 268 22.25 -13.83 8.42
C LEU A 268 20.99 -14.55 7.92
N ARG A 269 20.99 -15.04 6.68
CA ARG A 269 19.77 -15.54 6.01
C ARG A 269 19.51 -17.02 6.22
N LYS A 270 20.51 -17.82 6.61
CA LYS A 270 20.39 -19.29 6.79
C LYS A 270 19.25 -19.72 7.72
N GLU A 271 18.84 -18.88 8.67
CA GLU A 271 17.73 -19.18 9.58
C GLU A 271 16.35 -19.14 8.89
N HIS A 272 16.26 -18.47 7.75
CA HIS A 272 15.03 -18.34 6.96
C HIS A 272 14.91 -19.38 5.84
N ILE A 273 15.79 -20.39 5.79
CA ILE A 273 15.76 -21.45 4.76
C ILE A 273 14.39 -22.09 4.67
N GLU A 274 13.84 -22.55 5.79
CA GLU A 274 12.55 -23.23 5.79
C GLU A 274 11.44 -22.31 5.28
N PHE A 275 11.42 -21.06 5.73
CA PHE A 275 10.42 -20.08 5.32
C PHE A 275 10.50 -19.79 3.82
N VAL A 276 11.66 -19.35 3.31
CA VAL A 276 11.80 -18.95 1.89
C VAL A 276 11.62 -20.15 0.96
N ILE A 277 12.14 -21.33 1.30
CA ILE A 277 12.02 -22.53 0.45
C ILE A 277 10.57 -23.03 0.36
N THR A 278 9.69 -22.70 1.31
CA THR A 278 8.25 -23.03 1.16
C THR A 278 7.60 -22.39 -0.06
N ALA A 279 8.15 -21.28 -0.57
CA ALA A 279 7.67 -20.62 -1.77
C ALA A 279 7.95 -21.42 -3.06
N VAL A 280 8.92 -22.34 -3.00
CA VAL A 280 9.37 -23.17 -4.14
C VAL A 280 8.50 -24.43 -4.25
N ARG A 281 7.92 -24.64 -5.43
CA ARG A 281 6.99 -25.75 -5.70
C ARG A 281 7.70 -26.95 -6.31
N PHE A 282 8.41 -27.71 -5.49
CA PHE A 282 9.17 -28.89 -5.95
C PHE A 282 8.33 -29.90 -6.74
N GLN A 283 7.01 -29.95 -6.53
CA GLN A 283 6.09 -30.79 -7.31
C GLN A 283 5.97 -30.37 -8.79
N LEU A 284 6.26 -29.11 -9.12
CA LEU A 284 6.24 -28.59 -10.48
C LEU A 284 7.60 -28.71 -11.19
N MET A 285 8.66 -29.11 -10.46
CA MET A 285 9.97 -29.34 -11.06
C MET A 285 9.98 -30.65 -11.86
N PRO A 286 10.68 -30.70 -13.02
CA PRO A 286 10.83 -31.95 -13.74
C PRO A 286 11.68 -32.96 -12.94
N PRO A 287 11.45 -34.29 -13.08
CA PRO A 287 12.15 -35.31 -12.30
C PRO A 287 13.67 -35.20 -12.37
N TRP A 288 14.22 -34.88 -13.56
CA TRP A 288 15.66 -34.73 -13.74
C TRP A 288 16.25 -33.59 -12.90
N ALA A 289 15.50 -32.51 -12.68
CA ALA A 289 15.95 -31.36 -11.89
C ALA A 289 15.96 -31.72 -10.39
N LEU A 290 14.95 -32.44 -9.93
CA LEU A 290 14.92 -32.92 -8.54
C LEU A 290 16.06 -33.91 -8.26
N LEU A 291 16.37 -34.79 -9.21
CA LEU A 291 17.52 -35.69 -9.13
C LEU A 291 18.85 -34.93 -9.16
N SER A 292 18.96 -33.87 -9.96
CA SER A 292 20.18 -33.05 -10.00
C SER A 292 20.39 -32.29 -8.69
N LEU A 293 19.32 -31.81 -8.03
CA LEU A 293 19.40 -31.19 -6.69
C LEU A 293 19.79 -32.20 -5.60
N LYS A 294 19.37 -33.46 -5.73
CA LYS A 294 19.73 -34.53 -4.80
C LYS A 294 21.17 -35.05 -4.99
N ALA A 295 21.74 -34.87 -6.17
CA ALA A 295 23.12 -35.23 -6.45
C ALA A 295 24.10 -34.37 -5.63
N THR A 296 25.35 -34.83 -5.51
CA THR A 296 26.38 -34.08 -4.81
C THR A 296 26.65 -32.75 -5.52
N GLN A 297 26.33 -31.66 -4.84
CA GLN A 297 26.48 -30.31 -5.36
C GLN A 297 27.94 -29.87 -5.35
N THR A 298 28.39 -29.26 -6.44
CA THR A 298 29.73 -28.68 -6.57
C THR A 298 29.83 -27.30 -5.91
N HIS A 299 28.75 -26.53 -5.93
CA HIS A 299 28.71 -25.20 -5.32
C HIS A 299 28.52 -25.30 -3.79
N PRO A 300 29.39 -24.66 -2.97
CA PRO A 300 29.33 -24.79 -1.51
C PRO A 300 27.99 -24.40 -0.88
N LEU A 301 27.41 -23.29 -1.31
CA LEU A 301 26.10 -22.84 -0.81
C LEU A 301 24.98 -23.81 -1.23
N MET A 302 25.02 -24.27 -2.48
CA MET A 302 24.01 -25.20 -2.99
C MET A 302 24.04 -26.50 -2.21
N LYS A 303 25.25 -26.99 -1.88
CA LYS A 303 25.44 -28.14 -1.01
C LYS A 303 24.77 -27.93 0.35
N LEU A 304 25.03 -26.80 1.01
CA LEU A 304 24.44 -26.51 2.33
C LEU A 304 22.91 -26.44 2.29
N ILE A 305 22.34 -25.82 1.25
CA ILE A 305 20.88 -25.71 1.09
C ILE A 305 20.27 -27.08 0.76
N CYS A 306 20.81 -27.82 -0.19
CA CYS A 306 20.29 -29.13 -0.60
C CYS A 306 20.46 -30.22 0.46
N GLU A 307 21.44 -30.10 1.37
CA GLU A 307 21.63 -31.02 2.52
C GLU A 307 20.74 -30.67 3.72
N HIS A 308 20.07 -29.51 3.72
CA HIS A 308 19.18 -29.11 4.80
C HIS A 308 17.98 -30.08 4.91
N PRO A 309 17.65 -30.63 6.10
CA PRO A 309 16.63 -31.68 6.25
C PRO A 309 15.28 -31.31 5.63
N PHE A 310 14.82 -30.08 5.84
CA PHE A 310 13.58 -29.57 5.26
C PHE A 310 13.61 -29.56 3.72
N VAL A 311 14.74 -29.17 3.11
CA VAL A 311 14.88 -29.11 1.65
C VAL A 311 14.93 -30.51 1.07
N VAL A 312 15.64 -31.44 1.72
CA VAL A 312 15.67 -32.86 1.36
C VAL A 312 14.27 -33.47 1.38
N GLU A 313 13.48 -33.17 2.41
CA GLU A 313 12.09 -33.61 2.49
C GLU A 313 11.26 -33.09 1.31
N ARG A 314 11.38 -31.80 0.97
CA ARG A 314 10.67 -31.18 -0.16
C ARG A 314 11.08 -31.78 -1.51
N ILE A 315 12.38 -32.04 -1.72
CA ILE A 315 12.87 -32.71 -2.93
C ILE A 315 12.30 -34.13 -3.03
N ASN A 316 12.33 -34.91 -1.94
CA ASN A 316 11.79 -36.27 -1.94
C ASN A 316 10.28 -36.29 -2.16
N ALA A 317 9.54 -35.33 -1.59
CA ALA A 317 8.11 -35.17 -1.83
C ALA A 317 7.83 -34.85 -3.31
N GLY A 318 8.57 -33.92 -3.92
CA GLY A 318 8.48 -33.62 -5.34
C GLY A 318 8.76 -34.84 -6.23
N LEU A 319 9.79 -35.63 -5.90
CA LEU A 319 10.11 -36.87 -6.60
C LEU A 319 8.98 -37.89 -6.49
N SER A 320 8.42 -38.05 -5.29
CA SER A 320 7.28 -38.95 -5.07
C SER A 320 6.08 -38.54 -5.92
N THR A 321 5.75 -37.24 -5.94
CA THR A 321 4.67 -36.70 -6.78
C THR A 321 4.93 -36.96 -8.26
N ALA A 322 6.15 -36.71 -8.73
CA ALA A 322 6.50 -36.90 -10.14
C ALA A 322 6.42 -38.38 -10.57
N VAL A 323 6.83 -39.31 -9.71
CA VAL A 323 6.69 -40.76 -9.96
C VAL A 323 5.20 -41.16 -10.00
N THR A 324 4.38 -40.63 -9.10
CA THR A 324 2.93 -40.91 -9.10
C THR A 324 2.24 -40.32 -10.34
N GLN A 325 2.59 -39.11 -10.75
CA GLN A 325 2.02 -38.46 -11.95
C GLN A 325 2.47 -39.11 -13.26
N GLN A 326 3.68 -39.68 -13.33
CA GLN A 326 4.13 -40.49 -14.48
C GLN A 326 3.29 -41.76 -14.69
N VAL A 327 2.55 -42.22 -13.67
CA VAL A 327 1.61 -43.35 -13.80
C VAL A 327 0.28 -42.90 -14.42
N GLU A 328 -0.02 -41.60 -14.44
CA GLU A 328 -1.30 -41.06 -14.92
C GLU A 328 -1.21 -40.28 -16.24
N THR A 329 -0.08 -39.66 -16.61
CA THR A 329 0.03 -39.03 -17.94
C THR A 329 1.46 -38.89 -18.47
N GLU A 330 1.78 -39.62 -19.54
CA GLU A 330 3.10 -39.58 -20.22
C GLU A 330 3.26 -38.42 -21.23
N LEU A 331 2.33 -37.45 -21.28
CA LEU A 331 2.32 -36.48 -22.39
C LEU A 331 1.80 -35.07 -22.07
N GLU A 332 1.61 -34.70 -20.81
CA GLU A 332 1.08 -33.38 -20.54
C GLU A 332 2.20 -32.35 -20.44
N LEU A 333 2.24 -31.43 -21.43
CA LEU A 333 2.73 -30.08 -21.21
C LEU A 333 2.24 -29.67 -19.83
N GLN A 334 3.14 -29.23 -18.94
CA GLN A 334 2.79 -28.78 -17.59
C GLN A 334 1.81 -27.59 -17.66
N THR A 335 0.54 -27.88 -17.86
CA THR A 335 -0.61 -26.96 -17.89
C THR A 335 -1.42 -27.07 -16.60
N GLY A 336 -0.86 -27.73 -15.57
CA GLY A 336 -1.32 -27.65 -14.19
C GLY A 336 -1.15 -26.22 -13.69
N SER A 337 -2.29 -25.54 -13.55
CA SER A 337 -2.44 -24.11 -13.33
C SER A 337 -1.90 -23.65 -11.98
N ASP A 338 -0.63 -23.27 -11.91
CA ASP A 338 -0.07 -22.61 -10.72
C ASP A 338 0.97 -21.51 -11.04
N ARG A 339 1.60 -21.49 -12.23
CA ARG A 339 2.62 -20.50 -12.63
C ARG A 339 2.40 -19.93 -14.02
N GLU A 340 2.90 -18.72 -14.25
CA GLU A 340 3.05 -18.11 -15.58
C GLU A 340 4.34 -18.62 -16.25
N TRP A 341 4.18 -19.63 -17.11
CA TRP A 341 5.31 -20.24 -17.81
C TRP A 341 5.67 -19.46 -19.06
N ILE A 342 6.90 -18.94 -19.10
CA ILE A 342 7.47 -18.24 -20.25
C ILE A 342 8.51 -19.10 -20.98
N ILE A 343 8.80 -18.73 -22.21
CA ILE A 343 9.90 -19.27 -23.03
C ILE A 343 10.82 -18.11 -23.36
N ASP A 344 12.06 -18.22 -22.89
CA ASP A 344 13.19 -17.46 -23.42
C ASP A 344 14.07 -18.36 -24.28
N GLU A 345 14.30 -17.97 -25.54
CA GLU A 345 15.15 -18.70 -26.49
C GLU A 345 16.63 -18.70 -26.07
N ARG A 346 17.04 -17.75 -25.22
CA ARG A 346 18.41 -17.63 -24.70
C ARG A 346 18.68 -18.57 -23.53
N ALA A 347 17.63 -19.07 -22.87
CA ALA A 347 17.72 -19.97 -21.73
C ALA A 347 18.03 -21.41 -22.18
N ALA A 348 19.32 -21.76 -22.26
CA ALA A 348 19.76 -23.10 -22.68
C ALA A 348 19.19 -24.25 -21.82
N HIS A 349 18.85 -23.98 -20.56
CA HIS A 349 18.22 -24.94 -19.65
C HIS A 349 16.72 -25.16 -19.89
N HIS A 350 16.06 -24.31 -20.69
CA HIS A 350 14.65 -24.45 -21.05
C HIS A 350 14.42 -25.51 -22.14
N HIS A 351 15.46 -25.91 -22.89
CA HIS A 351 15.30 -26.93 -23.92
C HIS A 351 14.69 -28.24 -23.36
N VAL A 352 13.92 -28.96 -24.16
CA VAL A 352 13.29 -30.21 -23.74
C VAL A 352 14.38 -31.22 -23.35
N TYR A 353 14.11 -32.01 -22.30
CA TYR A 353 15.02 -33.07 -21.87
C TYR A 353 15.37 -33.98 -23.06
N LYS A 354 16.68 -34.18 -23.33
CA LYS A 354 17.26 -34.85 -24.52
C LYS A 354 17.37 -34.01 -25.81
N CYS A 355 17.06 -32.72 -25.78
CA CYS A 355 17.43 -31.80 -26.85
C CYS A 355 18.97 -31.63 -26.87
N PRO A 356 19.62 -31.59 -28.05
CA PRO A 356 21.08 -31.42 -28.13
C PRO A 356 21.58 -30.09 -27.54
N ASN A 357 20.73 -29.08 -27.48
CA ASN A 357 21.05 -27.76 -26.95
C ASN A 357 20.72 -27.62 -25.45
N TRP A 358 20.18 -28.66 -24.82
CA TRP A 358 19.83 -28.63 -23.41
C TRP A 358 21.07 -28.65 -22.52
N GLN A 359 21.08 -27.76 -21.53
CA GLN A 359 22.11 -27.71 -20.50
C GLN A 359 21.46 -27.75 -19.12
N LEU A 360 22.09 -28.48 -18.19
CA LEU A 360 21.71 -28.43 -16.78
C LEU A 360 21.91 -27.01 -16.25
N LEU A 361 20.99 -26.50 -15.43
CA LEU A 361 21.13 -25.17 -14.81
C LEU A 361 21.98 -25.27 -13.52
N SER A 362 23.23 -24.81 -13.59
CA SER A 362 24.08 -24.57 -12.41
C SER A 362 24.01 -23.11 -11.93
N CYS A 363 24.53 -22.80 -10.73
CA CYS A 363 24.67 -21.41 -10.25
C CYS A 363 25.35 -20.52 -11.29
N THR A 364 26.49 -20.96 -11.83
CA THR A 364 27.26 -20.19 -12.81
C THR A 364 26.50 -19.95 -14.12
N GLN A 365 25.70 -20.91 -14.57
CA GLN A 365 24.87 -20.75 -15.77
C GLN A 365 23.68 -19.83 -15.49
N PHE A 366 23.09 -19.92 -14.30
CA PHE A 366 22.01 -19.03 -13.90
C PHE A 366 22.49 -17.58 -13.80
N ASP A 367 23.65 -17.33 -13.20
CA ASP A 367 24.24 -15.98 -13.15
C ASP A 367 24.57 -15.45 -14.56
N SER A 368 25.13 -16.30 -15.43
CA SER A 368 25.37 -15.93 -16.83
C SER A 368 24.08 -15.62 -17.58
N TYR A 369 23.00 -16.35 -17.30
CA TYR A 369 21.68 -16.11 -17.88
C TYR A 369 21.10 -14.78 -17.39
N LEU A 370 21.09 -14.53 -16.07
CA LEU A 370 20.65 -13.26 -15.48
C LEU A 370 21.45 -12.07 -16.02
N LYS A 371 22.73 -12.26 -16.32
CA LYS A 371 23.56 -11.23 -16.98
C LYS A 371 23.05 -10.92 -18.39
N GLN A 372 22.72 -11.94 -19.18
CA GLN A 372 22.14 -11.75 -20.53
C GLN A 372 20.77 -11.07 -20.47
N VAL A 373 19.94 -11.43 -19.47
CA VAL A 373 18.66 -10.77 -19.20
C VAL A 373 18.89 -9.30 -18.88
N SER A 374 19.88 -8.99 -18.04
CA SER A 374 20.22 -7.62 -17.66
C SER A 374 20.77 -6.80 -18.84
N GLU A 375 21.57 -7.41 -19.72
CA GLU A 375 22.10 -6.77 -20.94
C GLU A 375 21.02 -6.50 -21.98
N ALA A 376 19.94 -7.28 -22.00
CA ALA A 376 18.78 -7.05 -22.86
C ALA A 376 17.97 -5.79 -22.48
N GLY A 377 18.13 -5.31 -21.25
CA GLY A 377 17.49 -4.10 -20.74
C GLY A 377 15.97 -4.21 -20.61
N SER A 378 15.29 -3.06 -20.63
CA SER A 378 13.83 -2.96 -20.44
C SER A 378 13.03 -3.70 -21.51
N LEU A 379 13.61 -3.96 -22.69
CA LEU A 379 12.94 -4.69 -23.77
C LEU A 379 12.92 -6.21 -23.57
N PHE A 380 13.58 -6.74 -22.53
CA PHE A 380 13.64 -8.18 -22.29
C PHE A 380 12.26 -8.83 -22.24
N HIS A 381 11.33 -8.24 -21.49
CA HIS A 381 9.99 -8.81 -21.30
C HIS A 381 9.23 -8.97 -22.63
N THR A 382 9.52 -8.14 -23.64
CA THR A 382 8.88 -8.23 -24.97
C THR A 382 9.35 -9.43 -25.80
N THR A 383 10.52 -10.00 -25.46
CA THR A 383 11.09 -11.15 -26.15
C THR A 383 10.53 -12.49 -25.64
N LEU A 384 9.88 -12.46 -24.48
CA LEU A 384 9.33 -13.63 -23.82
C LEU A 384 8.02 -14.08 -24.50
N LYS A 385 7.89 -15.39 -24.67
CA LYS A 385 6.70 -16.01 -25.26
C LYS A 385 6.01 -16.89 -24.22
N ALA A 386 4.68 -16.98 -24.26
CA ALA A 386 3.97 -17.94 -23.42
C ALA A 386 4.37 -19.38 -23.76
N ARG A 387 4.46 -20.25 -22.75
CA ARG A 387 4.80 -21.67 -22.94
C ARG A 387 3.69 -22.44 -23.64
N GLN A 388 3.76 -22.45 -24.96
CA GLN A 388 2.85 -23.15 -25.86
C GLN A 388 3.67 -23.95 -26.87
N PHE A 389 3.13 -25.07 -27.35
CA PHE A 389 3.82 -25.94 -28.32
C PHE A 389 4.33 -25.15 -29.55
N ALA A 390 3.50 -24.24 -30.07
CA ALA A 390 3.85 -23.36 -31.19
C ALA A 390 5.04 -22.43 -30.93
N ASN A 391 5.27 -22.07 -29.67
CA ASN A 391 6.33 -21.14 -29.25
C ASN A 391 7.63 -21.86 -28.85
N LEU A 392 7.64 -23.20 -28.81
CA LEU A 392 8.85 -23.97 -28.56
C LEU A 392 9.88 -23.79 -29.69
N MET A 393 11.16 -23.89 -29.35
CA MET A 393 12.24 -23.92 -30.33
C MET A 393 12.07 -25.08 -31.32
N ALA A 394 12.42 -24.89 -32.59
CA ALA A 394 12.28 -25.91 -33.63
C ALA A 394 12.93 -27.26 -33.27
N CYS A 395 14.09 -27.21 -32.60
CA CYS A 395 14.78 -28.41 -32.09
C CYS A 395 13.99 -29.16 -31.00
N CYS A 396 13.19 -28.44 -30.20
CA CYS A 396 12.32 -28.99 -29.17
C CYS A 396 11.02 -29.53 -29.77
N GLN A 397 10.42 -28.81 -30.74
CA GLN A 397 9.23 -29.26 -31.47
C GLN A 397 9.47 -30.59 -32.21
N ALA A 398 10.63 -30.70 -32.89
CA ALA A 398 11.02 -31.94 -33.56
C ALA A 398 11.09 -33.13 -32.58
N LYS A 399 11.64 -32.91 -31.38
CA LYS A 399 11.71 -33.97 -30.35
C LYS A 399 10.34 -34.37 -29.79
N TYR A 400 9.41 -33.44 -29.65
CA TYR A 400 8.04 -33.75 -29.27
C TYR A 400 7.32 -34.58 -30.33
N LEU A 401 7.58 -34.32 -31.61
CA LEU A 401 7.00 -35.10 -32.72
C LEU A 401 7.69 -36.47 -32.93
N GLU A 402 8.92 -36.63 -32.46
CA GLU A 402 9.65 -37.90 -32.43
C GLU A 402 9.23 -38.82 -31.26
N ALA A 403 8.50 -38.32 -30.26
CA ALA A 403 7.93 -39.16 -29.22
C ALA A 403 6.93 -40.12 -29.86
N PRO A 404 7.03 -41.44 -29.63
CA PRO A 404 6.15 -42.40 -30.28
C PRO A 404 4.69 -42.08 -29.92
N ASN A 405 3.84 -41.89 -30.93
CA ASN A 405 2.39 -41.88 -30.78
C ASN A 405 1.98 -43.18 -30.08
N THR A 406 1.75 -43.17 -28.77
CA THR A 406 0.88 -44.14 -28.11
C THR A 406 -0.57 -43.73 -28.38
N SER A 407 -0.93 -43.71 -29.66
CA SER A 407 -2.31 -43.67 -30.14
C SER A 407 -2.31 -44.29 -31.52
N ASN A 408 -2.28 -45.63 -31.55
CA ASN A 408 -2.90 -46.51 -32.55
C ASN A 408 -2.39 -47.92 -32.35
N THR A 409 -3.22 -48.77 -31.74
CA THR A 409 -3.46 -50.17 -32.13
C THR A 409 -4.62 -50.71 -31.28
N ASP A 410 -5.74 -50.94 -31.96
CA ASP A 410 -6.90 -51.83 -31.70
C ASP A 410 -7.73 -51.73 -30.41
#